data_AF-A0AAU5W6M0-F1
#
_entry.id   AF-A0AAU5W6M0-F1
#
_cell.length_a   1.000
_cell.length_b   1.000
_cell.length_c   1.000
_cell.angle_alpha   90.00
_cell.angle_beta   90.00
_cell.angle_gamma   90.00
#
_symmetry.space_group_name_H-M   'P 1'
#
loop_
_entity.id
_entity.type
_entity.pdbx_description
1 polymer ?
#
loop_
_entity_poly.entity_id
_entity_poly.type
_entity_poly.pdbx_seq_one_letter_code
_entity_poly.pdbx_strand_id
1 'polypeptide(L)'
;MDWREMFEQRQSQVLLMQEYLRRASWWMLEFEPDAWPFFDLAKAVDPQVRADEDVIRRFSEDPDSRMGWYEERIGAWALHFEALLDAGVVLPDLPNPYEPLILMFERGSQISIDEIGRIDVDFVQMPRAWPRNYRVQEPFAPMGHKLLDILEWELLLRALTGVLSDLGAHSELEISVPGLEGRPGVHFIRTDDELIVDVEAGNRSVEDPAGESLGHQRMMTALPASNERFHALAEMAVNALRDRLRIADPALLRYSAWRQVGGARIYLPNLWVKPDPST
;
A
#
# COMPACT_ATOMS: atom_id res chain seq x y z
N MET A 1 9.47 11.91 15.45
CA MET A 1 9.06 11.12 14.27
C MET A 1 8.11 10.05 14.79
N ASP A 2 6.83 10.12 14.45
CA ASP A 2 5.79 9.20 14.93
C ASP A 2 5.72 8.00 13.98
N TRP A 3 6.27 6.87 14.41
CA TRP A 3 6.48 5.64 13.63
C TRP A 3 5.18 4.91 13.23
N ARG A 4 4.02 5.52 13.51
CA ARG A 4 2.67 4.93 13.41
C ARG A 4 1.91 5.32 12.14
N GLU A 5 2.40 6.32 11.40
CA GLU A 5 1.77 6.81 10.15
C GLU A 5 2.24 6.04 8.90
N MET A 6 3.23 5.16 9.02
CA MET A 6 3.88 4.51 7.85
C MET A 6 3.31 3.12 7.50
N PHE A 7 2.54 2.49 8.40
CA PHE A 7 2.17 1.07 8.25
C PHE A 7 1.03 0.80 7.27
N GLU A 8 0.25 1.81 6.89
CA GLU A 8 -0.95 1.62 6.07
C GLU A 8 -0.75 1.99 4.60
N GLN A 9 0.28 2.78 4.28
CA GLN A 9 0.54 3.30 2.93
C GLN A 9 1.11 2.27 1.93
N ARG A 10 1.24 0.99 2.34
CA ARG A 10 2.30 0.11 1.80
C ARG A 10 1.88 -1.31 1.42
N GLN A 11 0.61 -1.66 1.60
CA GLN A 11 0.17 -3.03 1.30
C GLN A 11 0.19 -3.31 -0.21
N SER A 12 -0.22 -2.37 -1.07
CA SER A 12 -0.11 -2.59 -2.52
C SER A 12 1.35 -2.75 -2.97
N GLN A 13 2.30 -2.06 -2.32
CA GLN A 13 3.73 -2.13 -2.63
C GLN A 13 4.35 -3.45 -2.16
N VAL A 14 3.93 -3.96 -1.00
CA VAL A 14 4.26 -5.33 -0.57
C VAL A 14 3.71 -6.36 -1.57
N LEU A 15 2.47 -6.18 -2.03
CA LEU A 15 1.86 -7.07 -3.03
C LEU A 15 2.56 -6.96 -4.39
N LEU A 16 3.02 -5.77 -4.79
CA LEU A 16 3.84 -5.58 -5.99
C LEU A 16 5.21 -6.25 -5.86
N MET A 17 5.85 -6.23 -4.69
CA MET A 17 7.06 -7.01 -4.45
C MET A 17 6.80 -8.52 -4.47
N GLN A 18 5.70 -8.99 -3.91
CA GLN A 18 5.30 -10.41 -4.02
C GLN A 18 5.04 -10.78 -5.48
N GLU A 19 4.41 -9.90 -6.26
CA GLU A 19 4.17 -10.09 -7.68
C GLU A 19 5.48 -10.10 -8.48
N TYR A 20 6.45 -9.25 -8.14
CA TYR A 20 7.81 -9.32 -8.68
C TYR A 20 8.43 -10.69 -8.40
N LEU A 21 8.44 -11.13 -7.14
CA LEU A 21 9.03 -12.42 -6.75
C LEU A 21 8.35 -13.59 -7.47
N ARG A 22 7.02 -13.52 -7.65
CA ARG A 22 6.23 -14.49 -8.41
C ARG A 22 6.70 -14.58 -9.85
N ARG A 23 6.74 -13.46 -10.57
CA ARG A 23 7.17 -13.41 -11.98
C ARG A 23 8.65 -13.78 -12.12
N ALA A 24 9.52 -13.21 -11.30
CA ALA A 24 10.96 -13.49 -11.29
C ALA A 24 11.25 -14.97 -11.01
N SER A 25 10.43 -15.66 -10.21
CA SER A 25 10.61 -17.09 -9.96
C SER A 25 10.50 -17.95 -11.22
N TRP A 26 9.66 -17.56 -12.18
CA TRP A 26 9.53 -18.28 -13.44
C TRP A 26 10.76 -18.08 -14.33
N TRP A 27 11.23 -16.83 -14.44
CA TRP A 27 12.46 -16.52 -15.17
C TRP A 27 13.70 -17.16 -14.55
N MET A 28 13.77 -17.19 -13.22
CA MET A 28 14.86 -17.83 -12.48
C MET A 28 14.98 -19.32 -12.82
N LEU A 29 13.85 -20.02 -12.98
CA LEU A 29 13.83 -21.45 -13.29
C LEU A 29 14.11 -21.73 -14.76
N GLU A 30 13.86 -20.76 -15.64
CA GLU A 30 14.11 -20.92 -17.08
C GLU A 30 15.57 -20.64 -17.44
N PHE A 31 16.16 -19.58 -16.89
CA PHE A 31 17.50 -19.09 -17.29
C PHE A 31 18.58 -19.25 -16.23
N GLU A 32 18.23 -19.68 -15.01
CA GLU A 32 19.15 -19.91 -13.89
C GLU A 32 20.19 -18.79 -13.66
N PRO A 33 19.77 -17.52 -13.50
CA PRO A 33 20.71 -16.42 -13.29
C PRO A 33 21.47 -16.55 -11.96
N ASP A 34 22.64 -15.91 -11.89
CA ASP A 34 23.57 -16.03 -10.76
C ASP A 34 23.08 -15.40 -9.43
N ALA A 35 21.90 -14.76 -9.40
CA ALA A 35 21.42 -13.99 -8.26
C ALA A 35 19.92 -14.16 -8.01
N TRP A 36 19.55 -14.11 -6.72
CA TRP A 36 18.15 -14.10 -6.25
C TRP A 36 17.98 -13.13 -5.06
N PRO A 37 16.95 -12.26 -5.04
CA PRO A 37 15.80 -12.25 -5.96
C PRO A 37 15.93 -11.28 -7.12
N PHE A 38 16.92 -10.39 -7.08
CA PHE A 38 17.14 -9.37 -8.11
C PHE A 38 18.29 -9.79 -9.01
N PHE A 39 18.05 -9.82 -10.31
CA PHE A 39 19.04 -10.23 -11.31
C PHE A 39 18.84 -9.51 -12.63
N ASP A 40 19.91 -9.48 -13.41
CA ASP A 40 19.93 -8.99 -14.79
C ASP A 40 19.49 -10.12 -15.72
N LEU A 41 18.20 -10.16 -16.05
CA LEU A 41 17.64 -11.19 -16.92
C LEU A 41 18.24 -11.07 -18.33
N ALA A 42 18.50 -9.85 -18.79
CA ALA A 42 19.08 -9.65 -20.09
C ALA A 42 20.47 -10.29 -20.21
N LYS A 43 21.27 -10.17 -19.16
CA LYS A 43 22.54 -10.88 -19.06
C LYS A 43 22.42 -12.40 -19.12
N ALA A 44 21.39 -12.97 -18.49
CA ALA A 44 21.22 -14.41 -18.45
C ALA A 44 20.77 -14.97 -19.81
N VAL A 45 19.95 -14.21 -20.55
CA VAL A 45 19.43 -14.60 -21.87
C VAL A 45 20.46 -14.38 -22.98
N ASP A 46 20.89 -13.13 -23.17
CA ASP A 46 21.88 -12.76 -24.18
C ASP A 46 22.74 -11.59 -23.67
N PRO A 47 23.96 -11.87 -23.17
CA PRO A 47 24.84 -10.84 -22.64
C PRO A 47 25.22 -9.74 -23.63
N GLN A 48 25.09 -9.98 -24.94
CA GLN A 48 25.46 -9.04 -26.00
C GLN A 48 24.38 -7.99 -26.27
N VAL A 49 23.13 -8.26 -25.91
CA VAL A 49 22.03 -7.32 -26.09
C VAL A 49 21.88 -6.48 -24.82
N ARG A 50 22.14 -5.19 -24.95
CA ARG A 50 22.12 -4.21 -23.86
C ARG A 50 21.42 -2.94 -24.28
N ALA A 51 20.74 -2.34 -23.32
CA ALA A 51 20.30 -0.95 -23.44
C ALA A 51 21.51 -0.03 -23.66
N ASP A 52 21.25 1.06 -24.40
CA ASP A 52 22.23 2.11 -24.66
C ASP A 52 22.76 2.71 -23.34
N GLU A 53 24.09 2.78 -23.22
CA GLU A 53 24.78 3.34 -22.06
C GLU A 53 24.36 4.78 -21.77
N ASP A 54 24.05 5.58 -22.80
CA ASP A 54 23.56 6.94 -22.62
C ASP A 54 22.13 7.00 -22.08
N VAL A 55 21.31 5.97 -22.30
CA VAL A 55 19.99 5.86 -21.68
C VAL A 55 20.14 5.50 -20.20
N ILE A 56 20.98 4.51 -19.88
CA ILE A 56 21.24 4.09 -18.50
C ILE A 56 21.85 5.24 -17.70
N ARG A 57 22.85 5.92 -18.26
CA ARG A 57 23.50 7.06 -17.61
C ARG A 57 22.51 8.18 -17.31
N ARG A 58 21.62 8.53 -18.26
CA ARG A 58 20.57 9.53 -18.02
C ARG A 58 19.58 9.12 -16.93
N PHE A 59 19.28 7.83 -16.83
CA PHE A 59 18.44 7.28 -15.77
C PHE A 59 19.14 7.38 -14.40
N SER A 60 20.42 7.01 -14.31
CA SER A 60 21.21 7.05 -13.06
C SER A 60 21.57 8.47 -12.61
N GLU A 61 21.83 9.39 -13.54
CA GLU A 61 22.29 10.76 -13.25
C GLU A 61 21.15 11.78 -13.08
N ASP A 62 19.89 11.34 -13.05
CA ASP A 62 18.76 12.24 -12.86
C ASP A 62 18.86 12.94 -11.49
N PRO A 63 19.08 14.28 -11.43
CA PRO A 63 19.27 15.00 -10.18
C PRO A 63 18.02 15.05 -9.31
N ASP A 64 16.84 14.81 -9.89
CA ASP A 64 15.58 14.74 -9.15
C ASP A 64 15.30 13.32 -8.61
N SER A 65 16.09 12.33 -9.04
CA SER A 65 15.98 10.95 -8.59
C SER A 65 16.55 10.76 -7.18
N ARG A 66 15.70 10.26 -6.27
CA ARG A 66 16.11 9.80 -4.93
C ARG A 66 16.28 8.28 -4.89
N MET A 67 16.84 7.71 -5.95
CA MET A 67 17.04 6.26 -6.06
C MET A 67 18.15 5.78 -5.11
N GLY A 68 17.88 4.66 -4.46
CA GLY A 68 18.91 3.89 -3.77
C GLY A 68 19.66 2.98 -4.74
N TRP A 69 20.62 2.25 -4.19
CA TRP A 69 21.49 1.35 -4.95
C TRP A 69 20.72 0.23 -5.68
N TYR A 70 19.62 -0.27 -5.09
CA TYR A 70 18.83 -1.33 -5.71
C TYR A 70 17.99 -0.79 -6.87
N GLU A 71 17.35 0.36 -6.68
CA GLU A 71 16.49 1.02 -7.66
C GLU A 71 17.26 1.35 -8.93
N GLU A 72 18.48 1.89 -8.79
CA GLU A 72 19.35 2.20 -9.93
C GLU A 72 19.66 0.94 -10.75
N ARG A 73 20.08 -0.15 -10.07
CA ARG A 73 20.42 -1.41 -10.73
C ARG A 73 19.20 -2.07 -11.39
N ILE A 74 18.08 -2.12 -10.68
CA ILE A 74 16.85 -2.73 -11.18
C ILE A 74 16.33 -1.95 -12.39
N GLY A 75 16.39 -0.62 -12.36
CA GLY A 75 16.03 0.22 -13.50
C GLY A 75 16.94 -0.04 -14.71
N ALA A 76 18.26 -0.14 -14.51
CA ALA A 76 19.18 -0.52 -15.59
C ALA A 76 18.87 -1.92 -16.15
N TRP A 77 18.55 -2.89 -15.30
CA TRP A 77 18.17 -4.25 -15.72
C TRP A 77 16.85 -4.29 -16.47
N ALA A 78 15.86 -3.49 -16.05
CA ALA A 78 14.60 -3.33 -16.78
C ALA A 78 14.86 -2.75 -18.18
N LEU A 79 15.69 -1.72 -18.30
CA LEU A 79 16.09 -1.16 -19.60
C LEU A 79 16.79 -2.19 -20.48
N HIS A 80 17.70 -2.99 -19.91
CA HIS A 80 18.35 -4.07 -20.66
C HIS A 80 17.36 -5.13 -21.12
N PHE A 81 16.34 -5.44 -20.32
CA PHE A 81 15.28 -6.37 -20.70
C PHE A 81 14.43 -5.81 -21.85
N GLU A 82 14.07 -4.53 -21.84
CA GLU A 82 13.40 -3.90 -22.99
C GLU A 82 14.25 -3.96 -24.26
N ALA A 83 15.57 -3.76 -24.14
CA ALA A 83 16.47 -3.91 -25.29
C ALA A 83 16.48 -5.33 -25.89
N LEU A 84 16.28 -6.39 -25.07
CA LEU A 84 16.09 -7.74 -25.58
C LEU A 84 14.80 -7.89 -26.40
N LEU A 85 13.72 -7.30 -25.91
CA LEU A 85 12.43 -7.33 -26.60
C LEU A 85 12.53 -6.63 -27.95
N ASP A 86 13.14 -5.44 -27.98
CA ASP A 86 13.35 -4.65 -29.20
C ASP A 86 14.27 -5.37 -30.21
N ALA A 87 15.26 -6.13 -29.73
CA ALA A 87 16.13 -6.93 -30.58
C ALA A 87 15.42 -8.16 -31.19
N GLY A 88 14.18 -8.46 -30.78
CA GLY A 88 13.41 -9.59 -31.29
C GLY A 88 13.95 -10.94 -30.83
N VAL A 89 14.62 -10.99 -29.67
CA VAL A 89 15.07 -12.25 -29.07
C VAL A 89 13.85 -13.11 -28.74
N VAL A 90 13.89 -14.39 -29.12
CA VAL A 90 12.79 -15.32 -28.83
C VAL A 90 12.84 -15.70 -27.36
N LEU A 91 11.89 -15.14 -26.58
CA LEU A 91 11.71 -15.43 -25.17
C LEU A 91 10.55 -16.41 -24.95
N PRO A 92 10.54 -17.15 -23.82
CA PRO A 92 9.35 -17.87 -23.39
C PRO A 92 8.18 -16.91 -23.15
N ASP A 93 6.95 -17.41 -23.26
CA ASP A 93 5.72 -16.66 -22.96
C ASP A 93 5.55 -16.51 -21.45
N LEU A 94 6.34 -15.61 -20.86
CA LEU A 94 6.36 -15.27 -19.44
C LEU A 94 6.14 -13.76 -19.28
N PRO A 95 5.47 -13.30 -18.21
CA PRO A 95 5.23 -11.89 -17.98
C PRO A 95 6.54 -11.13 -17.69
N ASN A 96 6.58 -9.84 -18.05
CA ASN A 96 7.71 -8.97 -17.73
C ASN A 96 7.95 -8.97 -16.21
N PRO A 97 9.15 -9.37 -15.74
CA PRO A 97 9.41 -9.48 -14.32
C PRO A 97 9.56 -8.12 -13.65
N TYR A 98 9.97 -7.07 -14.36
CA TYR A 98 10.32 -5.77 -13.76
C TYR A 98 9.13 -4.82 -13.62
N GLU A 99 8.05 -5.02 -14.38
CA GLU A 99 6.83 -4.21 -14.32
C GLU A 99 6.31 -3.93 -12.88
N PRO A 100 6.21 -4.93 -11.98
CA PRO A 100 5.73 -4.66 -10.63
C PRO A 100 6.66 -3.75 -9.82
N LEU A 101 7.98 -3.87 -10.02
CA LEU A 101 8.94 -3.01 -9.32
C LEU A 101 8.92 -1.58 -9.87
N ILE A 102 8.74 -1.42 -11.18
CA ILE A 102 8.57 -0.08 -11.79
C ILE A 102 7.36 0.61 -11.19
N LEU A 103 6.19 -0.05 -11.16
CA LEU A 103 4.99 0.50 -10.53
C LEU A 103 5.20 0.83 -9.05
N MET A 104 5.95 -0.01 -8.34
CA MET A 104 6.26 0.21 -6.93
C MET A 104 7.14 1.46 -6.74
N PHE A 105 8.18 1.64 -7.57
CA PHE A 105 9.05 2.82 -7.51
C PHE A 105 8.34 4.10 -7.94
N GLU A 106 7.46 4.04 -8.94
CA GLU A 106 6.61 5.17 -9.35
C GLU A 106 5.68 5.63 -8.21
N ARG A 107 5.35 4.73 -7.28
CA ARG A 107 4.59 5.03 -6.06
C ARG A 107 5.46 5.49 -4.88
N GLY A 108 6.75 5.73 -5.12
CA GLY A 108 7.68 6.31 -4.16
C GLY A 108 8.24 5.33 -3.12
N SER A 109 8.04 4.03 -3.29
CA SER A 109 8.61 3.02 -2.39
C SER A 109 10.06 2.71 -2.73
N GLN A 110 10.79 2.27 -1.71
CA GLN A 110 12.18 1.84 -1.81
C GLN A 110 12.32 0.39 -1.37
N ILE A 111 13.42 -0.24 -1.80
CA ILE A 111 13.78 -1.59 -1.39
C ILE A 111 15.11 -1.57 -0.65
N SER A 112 15.17 -2.33 0.43
CA SER A 112 16.45 -2.74 0.98
C SER A 112 16.48 -4.24 1.29
N ILE A 113 17.67 -4.77 1.51
CA ILE A 113 17.86 -6.11 2.05
C ILE A 113 18.50 -5.93 3.42
N ASP A 114 17.89 -6.50 4.46
CA ASP A 114 18.41 -6.43 5.81
C ASP A 114 19.61 -7.37 6.03
N GLU A 115 20.26 -7.28 7.19
CA GLU A 115 21.45 -8.07 7.53
C GLU A 115 21.20 -9.59 7.52
N ILE A 116 19.95 -10.03 7.69
CA ILE A 116 19.57 -11.44 7.68
C ILE A 116 18.98 -11.89 6.33
N GLY A 117 19.05 -11.03 5.30
CA GLY A 117 18.65 -11.34 3.93
C GLY A 117 17.14 -11.29 3.69
N ARG A 118 16.37 -10.60 4.54
CA ARG A 118 14.96 -10.29 4.28
C ARG A 118 14.87 -9.07 3.38
N ILE A 119 13.82 -9.05 2.56
CA ILE A 119 13.51 -7.91 1.72
C ILE A 119 12.70 -6.96 2.59
N ASP A 120 13.16 -5.74 2.73
CA ASP A 120 12.42 -4.66 3.35
C ASP A 120 11.81 -3.82 2.23
N VAL A 121 10.49 -3.86 2.16
CA VAL A 121 9.71 -2.91 1.40
C VAL A 121 9.16 -1.96 2.43
N ASP A 122 9.88 -0.84 2.57
CA ASP A 122 9.24 0.34 3.08
C ASP A 122 8.79 0.09 4.56
N PHE A 123 9.69 -0.52 5.35
CA PHE A 123 9.56 -1.02 6.73
C PHE A 123 8.78 -2.32 6.91
N VAL A 124 8.22 -2.89 5.83
CA VAL A 124 7.61 -4.21 5.86
C VAL A 124 8.64 -5.25 5.44
N GLN A 125 9.02 -6.12 6.38
CA GLN A 125 10.00 -7.16 6.15
C GLN A 125 9.37 -8.48 5.68
N MET A 126 9.67 -8.87 4.45
CA MET A 126 9.22 -10.13 3.88
C MET A 126 10.38 -11.11 3.68
N PRO A 127 10.11 -12.43 3.80
CA PRO A 127 11.16 -13.41 3.55
C PRO A 127 11.59 -13.34 2.09
N ARG A 128 12.90 -13.46 1.81
CA ARG A 128 13.39 -13.65 0.44
C ARG A 128 12.95 -14.99 -0.17
N ALA A 129 12.76 -15.98 0.71
CA ALA A 129 12.47 -17.40 0.42
C ALA A 129 13.29 -18.00 -0.74
N TRP A 130 12.89 -19.18 -1.22
CA TRP A 130 13.46 -19.78 -2.42
C TRP A 130 12.56 -19.49 -3.62
N PRO A 131 13.09 -19.43 -4.87
CA PRO A 131 12.28 -19.17 -6.06
C PRO A 131 11.02 -20.06 -6.16
N ARG A 132 11.16 -21.35 -5.86
CA ARG A 132 10.04 -22.31 -5.87
C ARG A 132 8.88 -21.95 -4.93
N ASN A 133 9.12 -21.18 -3.87
CA ASN A 133 8.07 -20.74 -2.94
C ASN A 133 7.16 -19.67 -3.57
N TYR A 134 7.62 -18.98 -4.60
CA TYR A 134 6.88 -17.94 -5.32
C TYR A 134 6.28 -18.42 -6.64
N ARG A 135 6.35 -19.72 -6.94
CA ARG A 135 5.77 -20.29 -8.16
C ARG A 135 4.26 -20.46 -8.02
N VAL A 136 3.55 -19.35 -7.88
CA VAL A 136 2.09 -19.24 -7.74
C VAL A 136 1.50 -18.77 -9.06
N GLN A 137 0.35 -19.33 -9.44
CA GLN A 137 -0.31 -18.99 -10.71
C GLN A 137 -1.06 -17.66 -10.61
N GLU A 138 -1.78 -17.48 -9.50
CA GLU A 138 -2.56 -16.29 -9.22
C GLU A 138 -1.65 -15.06 -8.98
N PRO A 139 -1.92 -13.92 -9.65
CA PRO A 139 -1.23 -12.67 -9.36
C PRO A 139 -1.50 -12.17 -7.94
N PHE A 140 -0.47 -11.60 -7.30
CA PHE A 140 -0.60 -10.96 -5.97
C PHE A 140 -1.14 -9.53 -6.05
N ALA A 141 -0.85 -8.84 -7.15
CA ALA A 141 -1.26 -7.46 -7.38
C ALA A 141 -1.81 -7.27 -8.81
N PRO A 142 -2.83 -6.41 -9.00
CA PRO A 142 -3.20 -5.97 -10.33
C PRO A 142 -2.13 -5.03 -10.90
N MET A 143 -2.00 -4.99 -12.22
CA MET A 143 -1.08 -4.07 -12.89
C MET A 143 -1.77 -2.76 -13.27
N GLY A 144 -1.17 -1.64 -12.89
CA GLY A 144 -1.59 -0.30 -13.27
C GLY A 144 -2.12 0.55 -12.11
N HIS A 145 -1.76 1.84 -12.13
CA HIS A 145 -2.03 2.81 -11.07
C HIS A 145 -3.47 2.83 -10.57
N LYS A 146 -4.45 2.94 -11.48
CA LYS A 146 -5.87 3.00 -11.09
C LYS A 146 -6.37 1.74 -10.38
N LEU A 147 -5.88 0.56 -10.78
CA LEU A 147 -6.28 -0.69 -10.14
C LEU A 147 -5.61 -0.84 -8.78
N LEU A 148 -4.38 -0.38 -8.64
CA LEU A 148 -3.69 -0.30 -7.35
C LEU A 148 -4.41 0.67 -6.41
N ASP A 149 -4.85 1.84 -6.89
CA ASP A 149 -5.61 2.78 -6.07
C ASP A 149 -6.94 2.18 -5.59
N ILE A 150 -7.64 1.43 -6.45
CA ILE A 150 -8.84 0.67 -6.04
C ILE A 150 -8.48 -0.38 -4.98
N LEU A 151 -7.40 -1.13 -5.19
CA LEU A 151 -6.92 -2.14 -4.25
C LEU A 151 -6.64 -1.53 -2.87
N GLU A 152 -6.05 -0.33 -2.78
CA GLU A 152 -5.80 0.33 -1.49
C GLU A 152 -7.11 0.57 -0.72
N TRP A 153 -8.17 1.01 -1.41
CA TRP A 153 -9.47 1.21 -0.78
C TRP A 153 -10.11 -0.11 -0.34
N GLU A 154 -9.95 -1.19 -1.12
CA GLU A 154 -10.44 -2.52 -0.74
C GLU A 154 -9.70 -3.08 0.47
N LEU A 155 -8.37 -2.89 0.52
CA LEU A 155 -7.53 -3.30 1.64
C LEU A 155 -7.92 -2.52 2.90
N LEU A 156 -8.12 -1.21 2.80
CA LEU A 156 -8.65 -0.40 3.88
C LEU A 156 -10.01 -0.89 4.38
N LEU A 157 -10.94 -1.19 3.46
CA LEU A 157 -12.26 -1.69 3.81
C LEU A 157 -12.18 -3.00 4.62
N ARG A 158 -11.33 -3.94 4.18
CA ARG A 158 -11.11 -5.21 4.89
C ARG A 158 -10.49 -4.98 6.27
N ALA A 159 -9.47 -4.14 6.32
CA ALA A 159 -8.78 -3.77 7.56
C ALA A 159 -9.74 -3.15 8.58
N LEU A 160 -10.54 -2.18 8.16
CA LEU A 160 -11.57 -1.56 9.00
C LEU A 160 -12.63 -2.54 9.46
N THR A 161 -13.06 -3.45 8.59
CA THR A 161 -14.04 -4.47 8.97
C THR A 161 -13.52 -5.32 10.14
N GLY A 162 -12.25 -5.74 10.11
CA GLY A 162 -11.62 -6.48 11.21
C GLY A 162 -11.44 -5.64 12.50
N VAL A 163 -11.00 -4.40 12.36
CA VAL A 163 -10.86 -3.47 13.52
C VAL A 163 -12.21 -3.26 14.21
N LEU A 164 -13.28 -3.06 13.44
CA LEU A 164 -14.63 -2.84 14.00
C LEU A 164 -15.19 -4.09 14.66
N SER A 165 -14.88 -5.29 14.17
CA SER A 165 -15.31 -6.53 14.83
C SER A 165 -14.62 -6.77 16.17
N ASP A 166 -13.38 -6.31 16.31
CA ASP A 166 -12.56 -6.48 17.52
C ASP A 166 -12.75 -5.35 18.53
N LEU A 167 -13.53 -4.32 18.18
CA LEU A 167 -13.75 -3.15 19.00
C LEU A 167 -14.60 -3.50 20.23
N GLY A 168 -13.98 -3.49 21.42
CA GLY A 168 -14.68 -3.76 22.67
C GLY A 168 -15.70 -2.68 23.05
N ALA A 169 -16.65 -3.00 23.93
CA ALA A 169 -17.61 -2.05 24.48
C ALA A 169 -16.93 -0.79 25.06
N HIS A 170 -17.57 0.36 24.86
CA HIS A 170 -17.08 1.69 25.27
C HIS A 170 -15.74 2.09 24.65
N SER A 171 -15.42 1.57 23.47
CA SER A 171 -14.25 2.00 22.70
C SER A 171 -14.67 2.96 21.59
N GLU A 172 -13.76 3.87 21.27
CA GLU A 172 -13.86 4.82 20.18
C GLU A 172 -12.73 4.56 19.19
N LEU A 173 -13.02 4.66 17.90
CA LEU A 173 -12.04 4.64 16.81
C LEU A 173 -12.25 5.90 15.97
N GLU A 174 -11.19 6.67 15.76
CA GLU A 174 -11.17 7.80 14.84
C GLU A 174 -10.28 7.50 13.64
N ILE A 175 -10.78 7.85 12.46
CA ILE A 175 -10.05 7.89 11.20
C ILE A 175 -10.00 9.33 10.73
N SER A 176 -8.82 9.93 10.68
CA SER A 176 -8.63 11.34 10.29
C SER A 176 -7.32 11.55 9.53
N VAL A 177 -7.14 12.72 8.91
CA VAL A 177 -5.89 13.08 8.22
C VAL A 177 -4.96 13.85 9.18
N PRO A 178 -3.68 13.46 9.34
CA PRO A 178 -2.72 14.15 10.20
C PRO A 178 -2.58 15.65 9.92
N GLY A 179 -2.30 16.44 10.96
CA GLY A 179 -1.96 17.85 10.84
C GLY A 179 -3.14 18.80 10.60
N LEU A 180 -4.38 18.29 10.65
CA LEU A 180 -5.61 19.09 10.55
C LEU A 180 -6.34 19.11 11.89
N GLU A 181 -5.87 19.92 12.85
CA GLU A 181 -6.57 20.11 14.13
C GLU A 181 -8.01 20.60 13.90
N GLY A 182 -8.99 19.84 14.41
CA GLY A 182 -10.43 20.18 14.37
C GLY A 182 -11.15 19.93 13.04
N ARG A 183 -10.74 18.96 12.21
CA ARG A 183 -11.37 18.68 10.91
C ARG A 183 -11.50 17.18 10.53
N PRO A 184 -11.89 16.86 9.27
CA PRO A 184 -12.89 15.85 8.96
C PRO A 184 -12.40 14.43 9.25
N GLY A 185 -13.30 13.61 9.76
CA GLY A 185 -12.97 12.24 10.09
C GLY A 185 -14.20 11.37 10.15
N VAL A 186 -13.95 10.07 10.28
CA VAL A 186 -14.97 9.11 10.64
C VAL A 186 -14.68 8.62 12.04
N HIS A 187 -15.62 8.84 12.95
CA HIS A 187 -15.56 8.34 14.31
C HIS A 187 -16.52 7.17 14.45
N PHE A 188 -16.05 6.11 15.06
CA PHE A 188 -16.86 4.96 15.46
C PHE A 188 -16.87 4.92 16.98
N ILE A 189 -18.05 4.86 17.57
CA ILE A 189 -18.25 4.80 19.02
C ILE A 189 -19.02 3.52 19.32
N ARG A 190 -18.37 2.58 19.98
CA ARG A 190 -18.97 1.31 20.39
C ARG A 190 -19.56 1.45 21.78
N THR A 191 -20.86 1.25 21.91
CA THR A 191 -21.54 1.07 23.21
C THR A 191 -21.73 -0.43 23.49
N ASP A 192 -22.47 -0.77 24.54
CA ASP A 192 -22.81 -2.17 24.83
C ASP A 192 -23.68 -2.79 23.73
N ASP A 193 -24.63 -2.00 23.21
CA ASP A 193 -25.68 -2.51 22.31
C ASP A 193 -25.52 -2.01 20.86
N GLU A 194 -24.76 -0.94 20.64
CA GLU A 194 -24.72 -0.23 19.37
C GLU A 194 -23.30 0.14 18.93
N LEU A 195 -23.10 0.23 17.62
CA LEU A 195 -21.98 0.93 17.00
C LEU A 195 -22.52 2.19 16.33
N ILE A 196 -22.06 3.33 16.82
CA ILE A 196 -22.41 4.64 16.28
C ILE A 196 -21.29 5.05 15.31
N VAL A 197 -21.66 5.44 14.10
CA VAL A 197 -20.74 6.06 13.14
C VAL A 197 -21.09 7.52 13.01
N ASP A 198 -20.09 8.36 13.21
CA ASP A 198 -20.17 9.80 13.15
C ASP A 198 -19.16 10.30 12.11
N VAL A 199 -19.69 10.80 10.99
CA VAL A 199 -18.87 11.39 9.94
C VAL A 199 -18.87 12.89 10.14
N GLU A 200 -17.73 13.45 10.50
CA GLU A 200 -17.54 14.88 10.64
C GLU A 200 -16.91 15.42 9.36
N ALA A 201 -17.65 16.22 8.60
CA ALA A 201 -17.08 17.06 7.57
C ALA A 201 -16.52 18.32 8.26
N GLY A 202 -15.22 18.33 8.56
CA GLY A 202 -14.60 19.43 9.30
C GLY A 202 -14.90 20.81 8.74
N ASN A 203 -14.85 21.84 9.60
CA ASN A 203 -15.07 23.23 9.20
C ASN A 203 -13.95 23.70 8.25
N ARG A 204 -14.13 23.49 6.96
CA ARG A 204 -13.35 24.18 5.93
C ARG A 204 -14.14 25.40 5.46
N SER A 205 -13.86 26.54 6.08
CA SER A 205 -13.60 27.76 5.30
C SER A 205 -12.24 27.56 4.62
N VAL A 206 -12.17 26.67 3.64
CA VAL A 206 -11.21 26.92 2.55
C VAL A 206 -11.77 28.16 1.89
N GLU A 207 -10.91 29.12 1.57
CA GLU A 207 -11.24 30.22 0.67
C GLU A 207 -11.68 29.62 -0.67
N ASP A 208 -12.91 29.13 -0.71
CA ASP A 208 -13.66 29.05 -1.93
C ASP A 208 -13.86 30.51 -2.35
N PRO A 209 -13.33 30.94 -3.51
CA PRO A 209 -13.61 32.29 -4.01
C PRO A 209 -15.11 32.53 -4.22
N ALA A 210 -15.96 31.50 -4.17
CA ALA A 210 -17.42 31.61 -4.17
C ALA A 210 -18.08 31.74 -2.77
N GLY A 211 -17.33 31.58 -1.67
CA GLY A 211 -17.81 31.94 -0.33
C GLY A 211 -18.91 31.06 0.28
N GLU A 212 -19.10 29.82 -0.19
CA GLU A 212 -20.06 28.90 0.42
C GLU A 212 -19.46 28.20 1.65
N SER A 213 -19.92 28.61 2.85
CA SER A 213 -19.68 27.87 4.08
C SER A 213 -20.40 26.52 4.01
N LEU A 214 -19.65 25.44 3.84
CA LEU A 214 -20.13 24.09 4.17
C LEU A 214 -20.35 24.05 5.69
N GLY A 215 -21.57 24.33 6.13
CA GLY A 215 -21.96 24.20 7.53
C GLY A 215 -21.68 22.79 8.07
N HIS A 216 -21.50 22.68 9.38
CA HIS A 216 -21.22 21.42 10.06
C HIS A 216 -22.28 20.36 9.72
N GLN A 217 -21.95 19.43 8.84
CA GLN A 217 -22.84 18.32 8.48
C GLN A 217 -22.41 17.08 9.26
N ARG A 218 -23.07 16.87 10.40
CA ARG A 218 -22.90 15.67 11.21
C ARG A 218 -23.89 14.61 10.76
N MET A 219 -23.40 13.43 10.39
CA MET A 219 -24.25 12.28 10.09
C MET A 219 -24.00 11.21 11.13
N MET A 220 -24.96 11.03 12.04
CA MET A 220 -24.93 9.96 13.03
C MET A 220 -25.82 8.81 12.57
N THR A 221 -25.25 7.62 12.53
CA THR A 221 -26.02 6.38 12.34
C THR A 221 -25.67 5.42 13.47
N ALA A 222 -26.69 4.98 14.22
CA ALA A 222 -26.56 3.95 15.25
C ALA A 222 -27.07 2.61 14.71
N LEU A 223 -26.27 1.55 14.84
CA LEU A 223 -26.66 0.21 14.41
C LEU A 223 -26.39 -0.83 15.51
N PRO A 224 -27.27 -1.83 15.66
CA PRO A 224 -27.04 -3.01 16.48
C PRO A 224 -25.68 -3.67 16.24
N ALA A 225 -25.09 -4.10 17.33
CA ALA A 225 -23.75 -4.66 17.48
C ALA A 225 -23.49 -6.07 16.85
N SER A 226 -23.99 -6.37 15.65
CA SER A 226 -23.86 -7.70 15.00
C SER A 226 -22.81 -7.75 13.87
N ASN A 227 -22.10 -8.88 13.72
CA ASN A 227 -21.00 -9.08 12.76
C ASN A 227 -21.34 -8.75 11.29
N GLU A 228 -22.53 -9.11 10.80
CA GLU A 228 -22.93 -8.87 9.40
C GLU A 228 -23.02 -7.37 9.03
N ARG A 229 -23.07 -6.47 10.02
CA ARG A 229 -23.19 -5.03 9.80
C ARG A 229 -21.87 -4.27 9.85
N PHE A 230 -20.78 -4.89 10.33
CA PHE A 230 -19.48 -4.23 10.37
C PHE A 230 -18.92 -3.94 8.97
N HIS A 231 -19.14 -4.85 8.02
CA HIS A 231 -18.74 -4.64 6.64
C HIS A 231 -19.46 -3.43 6.02
N ALA A 232 -20.80 -3.37 6.16
CA ALA A 232 -21.59 -2.25 5.65
C ALA A 232 -21.19 -0.91 6.29
N LEU A 233 -20.85 -0.90 7.59
CA LEU A 233 -20.35 0.30 8.27
C LEU A 233 -18.97 0.74 7.79
N ALA A 234 -18.06 -0.22 7.58
CA ALA A 234 -16.75 0.05 7.01
C ALA A 234 -16.88 0.57 5.57
N GLU A 235 -17.80 0.03 4.77
CA GLU A 235 -18.10 0.49 3.42
C GLU A 235 -18.65 1.92 3.42
N MET A 236 -19.61 2.23 4.31
CA MET A 236 -20.12 3.58 4.50
C MET A 236 -19.00 4.57 4.85
N ALA A 237 -18.08 4.19 5.72
CA ALA A 237 -16.95 5.02 6.12
C ALA A 237 -15.97 5.25 4.97
N VAL A 238 -15.59 4.19 4.24
CA VAL A 238 -14.72 4.28 3.06
C VAL A 238 -15.34 5.18 2.00
N ASN A 239 -16.62 5.01 1.68
CA ASN A 239 -17.33 5.86 0.74
C ASN A 239 -17.39 7.31 1.23
N ALA A 240 -17.58 7.54 2.53
CA ALA A 240 -17.54 8.90 3.10
C ALA A 240 -16.15 9.54 2.98
N LEU A 241 -15.08 8.80 3.28
CA LEU A 241 -13.68 9.27 3.15
C LEU A 241 -13.35 9.60 1.69
N ARG A 242 -13.67 8.69 0.76
CA ARG A 242 -13.36 8.84 -0.67
C ARG A 242 -14.23 9.90 -1.34
N ASP A 243 -15.55 9.77 -1.26
CA ASP A 243 -16.46 10.52 -2.12
C ASP A 243 -16.86 11.87 -1.50
N ARG A 244 -17.04 11.90 -0.17
CA ARG A 244 -17.51 13.10 0.54
C ARG A 244 -16.37 13.95 1.06
N LEU A 245 -15.38 13.34 1.70
CA LEU A 245 -14.20 14.03 2.22
C LEU A 245 -13.13 14.25 1.14
N ARG A 246 -13.31 13.64 -0.04
CA ARG A 246 -12.41 13.77 -1.21
C ARG A 246 -10.96 13.46 -0.85
N ILE A 247 -10.76 12.49 0.03
CA ILE A 247 -9.43 11.98 0.35
C ILE A 247 -8.99 11.16 -0.85
N ALA A 248 -7.97 11.65 -1.56
CA ALA A 248 -7.48 11.03 -2.79
C ALA A 248 -6.68 9.75 -2.51
N ASP A 249 -6.06 9.67 -1.33
CA ASP A 249 -5.13 8.62 -0.97
C ASP A 249 -5.40 8.14 0.46
N PRO A 250 -5.84 6.89 0.67
CA PRO A 250 -6.09 6.33 1.99
C PRO A 250 -4.80 6.22 2.83
N ALA A 251 -3.63 6.24 2.20
CA ALA A 251 -2.34 6.30 2.87
C ALA A 251 -2.22 7.51 3.80
N LEU A 252 -2.91 8.61 3.50
CA LEU A 252 -2.89 9.84 4.32
C LEU A 252 -3.75 9.73 5.58
N LEU A 253 -4.44 8.62 5.80
CA LEU A 253 -5.31 8.42 6.96
C LEU A 253 -4.50 7.97 8.18
N ARG A 254 -4.95 8.43 9.34
CA ARG A 254 -4.48 8.05 10.65
C ARG A 254 -5.63 7.46 11.45
N TYR A 255 -5.29 6.41 12.20
CA TYR A 255 -6.22 5.67 13.01
C TYR A 255 -5.86 5.90 14.47
N SER A 256 -6.86 6.06 15.32
CA SER A 256 -6.65 6.17 16.76
C SER A 256 -7.80 5.50 17.46
N ALA A 257 -7.50 4.48 18.26
CA ALA A 257 -8.49 3.81 19.09
C ALA A 257 -8.22 4.08 20.56
N TRP A 258 -9.26 4.38 21.34
CA TRP A 258 -9.17 4.62 22.78
C TRP A 258 -10.43 4.20 23.52
N ARG A 259 -10.37 4.17 24.85
CA ARG A 259 -11.54 4.07 25.75
C ARG A 259 -11.50 5.21 26.74
N GLN A 260 -12.68 5.67 27.17
CA GLN A 260 -12.76 6.56 28.33
C GLN A 260 -12.79 5.75 29.62
N VAL A 261 -11.86 6.05 30.53
CA VAL A 261 -11.84 5.48 31.89
C VAL A 261 -11.64 6.62 32.87
N GLY A 262 -12.66 6.91 33.69
CA GLY A 262 -12.60 7.99 34.67
C GLY A 262 -12.40 9.38 34.07
N GLY A 263 -12.91 9.63 32.85
CA GLY A 263 -12.74 10.89 32.12
C GLY A 263 -11.41 11.06 31.39
N ALA A 264 -10.48 10.10 31.50
CA ALA A 264 -9.24 10.08 30.74
C ALA A 264 -9.36 9.17 29.50
N ARG A 265 -8.70 9.55 28.40
CA ARG A 265 -8.55 8.69 27.21
C ARG A 265 -7.39 7.72 27.43
N ILE A 266 -7.69 6.43 27.40
CA ILE A 266 -6.68 5.36 27.40
C ILE A 266 -6.61 4.80 25.98
N TYR A 267 -5.51 5.06 25.28
CA TYR A 267 -5.28 4.53 23.94
C TYR A 267 -5.16 3.01 23.96
N LEU A 268 -5.77 2.35 22.98
CA LEU A 268 -5.75 0.91 22.82
C LEU A 268 -4.55 0.52 21.95
N PRO A 269 -3.46 -0.02 22.51
CA PRO A 269 -2.23 -0.27 21.77
C PRO A 269 -2.33 -1.44 20.78
N ASN A 270 -3.44 -2.20 20.80
CA ASN A 270 -3.59 -3.46 20.06
C ASN A 270 -4.62 -3.39 18.92
N LEU A 271 -5.27 -2.25 18.69
CA LEU A 271 -6.26 -2.05 17.62
C LEU A 271 -5.60 -1.42 16.38
N TRP A 272 -4.42 -1.90 16.04
CA TRP A 272 -3.75 -1.58 14.78
C TRP A 272 -3.85 -2.79 13.87
N VAL A 273 -4.09 -2.54 12.59
CA VAL A 273 -4.09 -3.55 11.54
C VAL A 273 -2.66 -4.07 11.43
N LYS A 274 -2.32 -5.13 12.18
CA LYS A 274 -1.19 -5.95 11.78
C LYS A 274 -1.65 -6.67 10.50
N PRO A 275 -0.95 -6.50 9.37
CA PRO A 275 -1.18 -7.41 8.26
C PRO A 275 -0.95 -8.82 8.80
N ASP A 276 -1.91 -9.71 8.60
CA ASP A 276 -1.69 -11.13 8.83
C ASP A 276 -0.62 -11.57 7.80
N PRO A 277 0.58 -12.01 8.23
CA PRO A 277 1.61 -12.44 7.29
C PRO A 277 1.29 -13.80 6.64
N SER A 278 0.12 -14.40 6.90
CA SER A 278 -0.23 -15.76 6.49
C SER A 278 -1.34 -15.90 5.43
N THR A 279 -1.80 -14.80 4.84
CA THR A 279 -2.68 -14.81 3.65
C THR A 279 -1.98 -14.34 2.40
#